data_AF-A0A9P4WYU7-F1
#
_entry.id   AF-A0A9P4WYU7-F1
#
_cell.length_a   1.000
_cell.length_b   1.000
_cell.length_c   1.000
_cell.angle_alpha   90.00
_cell.angle_beta   90.00
_cell.angle_gamma   90.00
#
_symmetry.space_group_name_H-M   'P 1'
#
loop_
_entity.id
_entity.type
_entity.pdbx_description
1 polymer ?
#
loop_
_entity_poly.entity_id
_entity_poly.type
_entity_poly.pdbx_seq_one_letter_code
_entity_poly.pdbx_strand_id
1 'polypeptide(L)'
;MASKRATRSLLSSAAPSLRCANTSRPALVRTSAFATTTPSRAPEYDTEAADRPRWQQTPPRMQAPFRVRPAAKGGVFKVNEDPKRLDDAYVRMLGPGGDKVLDDEVKWLAVTHKSFDHGRRGFNDRLAYLGRRIVELQTSQALVKSPQAKSWPRDASGEAKVDSYGRRPFLHPALNGLEGLSNEAEQRVLDKTRLAQLAERYGLDKVTRWTPKRADNLQGSGQESVLMTSLYAIIGAVAMERGGEEANKVVQNKILTPLGFTFDVDA
;
A
#
# COMPACT_ATOMS: atom_id res chain seq x y z
N MET A 1 -46.14 36.84 37.07
CA MET A 1 -45.01 37.62 37.65
C MET A 1 -43.74 37.23 36.88
N ALA A 2 -43.50 37.78 35.68
CA ALA A 2 -42.48 38.82 35.40
C ALA A 2 -41.13 38.55 36.11
N SER A 3 -39.99 38.40 35.44
CA SER A 3 -39.41 39.39 34.53
C SER A 3 -38.17 38.87 33.76
N LYS A 4 -38.21 39.06 32.43
CA LYS A 4 -37.20 39.63 31.52
C LYS A 4 -35.69 39.43 31.82
N ARG A 5 -34.99 38.75 30.90
CA ARG A 5 -33.96 39.39 30.07
C ARG A 5 -33.57 38.53 28.86
N ALA A 6 -33.58 39.18 27.70
CA ALA A 6 -33.03 38.73 26.43
C ALA A 6 -31.72 39.48 26.19
N THR A 7 -30.73 38.83 25.59
CA THR A 7 -29.65 39.54 24.87
C THR A 7 -29.32 38.82 23.57
N ARG A 8 -29.37 39.63 22.51
CA ARG A 8 -29.27 39.37 21.07
C ARG A 8 -27.95 38.73 20.62
N SER A 9 -28.07 38.05 19.49
CA SER A 9 -27.05 37.66 18.51
C SER A 9 -26.09 38.78 18.15
N LEU A 10 -24.88 38.44 17.68
CA LEU A 10 -24.34 38.95 16.42
C LEU A 10 -23.39 37.90 15.79
N LEU A 11 -23.75 37.48 14.58
CA LEU A 11 -22.87 36.83 13.61
C LEU A 11 -21.80 37.84 13.17
N SER A 12 -20.55 37.40 13.05
CA SER A 12 -19.49 38.20 12.43
C SER A 12 -18.88 37.38 11.29
N SER A 13 -19.28 37.73 10.07
CA SER A 13 -18.57 37.39 8.84
C SER A 13 -17.52 38.45 8.58
N ALA A 14 -16.27 38.07 8.35
CA ALA A 14 -15.30 38.94 7.70
C ALA A 14 -14.28 38.10 6.93
N ALA A 15 -14.46 38.05 5.62
CA ALA A 15 -13.41 37.75 4.66
C ALA A 15 -12.52 38.98 4.50
N PRO A 16 -11.20 38.84 4.31
CA PRO A 16 -10.40 39.84 3.67
C PRO A 16 -10.18 39.46 2.20
N SER A 17 -10.99 40.07 1.33
CA SER A 17 -10.61 40.35 -0.04
C SER A 17 -9.62 41.52 -0.03
N LEU A 18 -8.37 41.30 -0.38
CA LEU A 18 -7.47 42.37 -0.77
C LEU A 18 -7.05 42.21 -2.22
N ARG A 19 -7.47 43.21 -2.99
CA ARG A 19 -7.20 43.44 -4.40
C ARG A 19 -5.73 43.73 -4.64
N CYS A 20 -5.33 43.38 -5.86
CA CYS A 20 -4.06 43.71 -6.49
C CYS A 20 -3.77 45.21 -6.45
N ALA A 21 -2.57 45.58 -6.01
CA ALA A 21 -1.95 46.87 -6.34
C ALA A 21 -0.85 46.61 -7.37
N ASN A 22 -1.17 46.90 -8.63
CA ASN A 22 -0.20 46.96 -9.71
C ASN A 22 0.73 48.15 -9.47
N THR A 23 2.02 47.88 -9.27
CA THR A 23 3.07 48.85 -9.56
C THR A 23 3.89 48.31 -10.72
N SER A 24 3.77 49.00 -11.85
CA SER A 24 4.48 48.74 -13.09
C SER A 24 5.99 48.87 -12.87
N ARG A 25 6.71 47.76 -12.98
CA ARG A 25 8.15 47.77 -13.25
C ARG A 25 8.41 46.96 -14.53
N PRO A 26 9.24 47.50 -15.45
CA PRO A 26 9.42 46.94 -16.77
C PRO A 26 10.03 45.53 -16.71
N ALA A 27 9.58 44.71 -17.64
CA ALA A 27 9.94 43.32 -17.81
C ALA A 27 11.46 43.12 -17.95
N LEU A 28 12.00 42.24 -17.12
CA LEU A 28 13.14 41.41 -17.49
C LEU A 28 12.63 39.99 -17.57
N VAL A 29 12.25 39.60 -18.79
CA VAL A 29 12.03 38.19 -19.15
C VAL A 29 13.36 37.49 -18.93
N ARG A 30 13.53 36.94 -17.73
CA ARG A 30 14.61 36.00 -17.46
C ARG A 30 14.17 34.68 -18.07
N THR A 31 14.45 34.52 -19.36
CA THR A 31 14.53 33.20 -19.97
C THR A 31 15.48 32.38 -19.10
N SER A 32 14.95 31.45 -18.29
CA SER A 32 15.78 30.40 -17.73
C SER A 32 16.17 29.51 -18.90
N ALA A 33 17.26 29.88 -19.57
CA ALA A 33 17.96 28.97 -20.43
C ALA A 33 18.27 27.74 -19.56
N PHE A 34 17.78 26.57 -20.00
CA PHE A 34 18.28 25.30 -19.51
C PHE A 34 19.77 25.27 -19.85
N ALA A 35 20.60 25.71 -18.90
CA ALA A 35 22.02 25.51 -18.95
C ALA A 35 22.24 24.02 -18.73
N THR A 36 22.48 23.29 -19.82
CA THR A 36 23.06 21.95 -19.78
C THR A 36 24.42 22.10 -19.10
N THR A 37 24.46 21.90 -17.79
CA THR A 37 25.74 21.76 -17.09
C THR A 37 26.41 20.54 -17.68
N THR A 38 27.47 20.77 -18.46
CA THR A 38 28.46 19.76 -18.81
C THR A 38 28.78 18.94 -17.56
N PRO A 39 28.79 17.59 -17.63
CA PRO A 39 29.14 16.80 -16.48
C PRO A 39 30.57 17.17 -16.11
N SER A 40 30.74 17.88 -14.99
CA SER A 40 32.03 18.00 -14.32
C SER A 40 32.54 16.57 -14.17
N ARG A 41 33.65 16.26 -14.84
CA ARG A 41 34.35 14.97 -14.78
C ARG A 41 34.45 14.57 -13.31
N ALA A 42 33.54 13.71 -12.87
CA ALA A 42 33.68 13.04 -11.60
C ALA A 42 34.98 12.23 -11.68
N PRO A 43 35.74 12.08 -10.59
CA PRO A 43 36.89 11.19 -10.60
C PRO A 43 36.45 9.82 -11.12
N GLU A 44 37.22 9.25 -12.05
CA GLU A 44 36.98 7.99 -12.80
C GLU A 44 36.99 6.72 -11.91
N TYR A 45 36.52 6.82 -10.66
CA TYR A 45 36.54 5.74 -9.67
C TYR A 45 35.22 4.95 -9.56
N ASP A 46 34.19 5.25 -10.36
CA ASP A 46 32.84 4.70 -10.17
C ASP A 46 32.21 4.06 -11.43
N THR A 47 33.00 3.61 -12.41
CA THR A 47 32.42 2.90 -13.58
C THR A 47 31.89 1.51 -13.20
N GLU A 48 32.57 0.76 -12.33
CA GLU A 48 32.10 -0.58 -11.90
C GLU A 48 30.85 -0.53 -10.99
N ALA A 49 30.67 0.57 -10.26
CA ALA A 49 29.48 0.80 -9.44
C ALA A 49 28.26 1.17 -10.31
N ALA A 50 28.44 1.62 -11.55
CA ALA A 50 27.32 1.92 -12.43
C ALA A 50 26.66 0.64 -13.02
N ASP A 51 27.43 -0.44 -13.17
CA ASP A 51 26.98 -1.64 -13.88
C ASP A 51 26.19 -2.63 -13.01
N ARG A 52 26.30 -2.54 -11.67
CA ARG A 52 25.59 -3.45 -10.75
C ARG A 52 24.17 -2.97 -10.47
N PRO A 53 23.18 -3.88 -10.41
CA PRO A 53 21.80 -3.49 -10.21
C PRO A 53 21.60 -2.82 -8.84
N ARG A 54 20.73 -1.81 -8.79
CA ARG A 54 20.58 -0.92 -7.62
C ARG A 54 20.16 -1.65 -6.35
N TRP A 55 19.48 -2.79 -6.49
CA TRP A 55 19.03 -3.60 -5.36
C TRP A 55 20.16 -4.36 -4.67
N GLN A 56 21.29 -4.60 -5.35
CA GLN A 56 22.40 -5.41 -4.83
C GLN A 56 23.39 -4.58 -4.01
N GLN A 57 23.60 -3.32 -4.40
CA GLN A 57 24.60 -2.45 -3.81
C GLN A 57 23.99 -1.26 -3.05
N THR A 58 24.75 -0.76 -2.08
CA THR A 58 24.44 0.48 -1.36
C THR A 58 25.45 1.55 -1.79
N PRO A 59 25.02 2.76 -2.20
CA PRO A 59 25.94 3.80 -2.63
C PRO A 59 27.07 4.05 -1.61
N PRO A 60 28.36 4.00 -2.00
CA PRO A 60 29.49 4.08 -1.07
C PRO A 60 29.46 5.35 -0.21
N ARG A 61 29.03 6.48 -0.78
CA ARG A 61 28.90 7.78 -0.10
C ARG A 61 27.89 7.78 1.05
N MET A 62 26.98 6.80 1.11
CA MET A 62 26.00 6.65 2.19
C MET A 62 26.44 5.68 3.28
N GLN A 63 27.56 4.96 3.08
CA GLN A 63 28.10 4.01 4.04
C GLN A 63 29.00 4.72 5.04
N ALA A 64 28.88 4.36 6.32
CA ALA A 64 29.79 4.81 7.36
C ALA A 64 31.01 3.88 7.41
N PRO A 65 32.23 4.40 7.67
CA PRO A 65 33.44 3.58 7.70
C PRO A 65 33.43 2.53 8.82
N PHE A 66 32.77 2.84 9.94
CA PHE A 66 32.58 1.90 11.05
C PHE A 66 31.23 2.14 11.73
N ARG A 67 30.76 1.12 12.46
CA ARG A 67 29.50 1.16 13.19
C ARG A 67 29.68 1.89 14.53
N VAL A 68 28.91 2.97 14.75
CA VAL A 68 28.94 3.75 16.00
C VAL A 68 28.07 3.13 17.11
N ARG A 69 26.95 2.47 16.75
CA ARG A 69 26.02 1.90 17.74
C ARG A 69 26.45 0.49 18.17
N PRO A 70 26.26 0.10 19.45
CA PRO A 70 26.49 -1.28 19.89
C PRO A 70 25.70 -2.30 19.06
N ALA A 71 26.17 -3.56 19.06
CA ALA A 71 25.47 -4.67 18.42
C ALA A 71 24.03 -4.78 18.95
N ALA A 72 23.09 -5.12 18.07
CA ALA A 72 21.69 -5.27 18.47
C ALA A 72 21.54 -6.49 19.37
N LYS A 73 20.76 -6.36 20.46
CA LYS A 73 20.39 -7.49 21.31
C LYS A 73 19.44 -8.38 20.52
N GLY A 74 19.80 -9.64 20.27
CA GLY A 74 18.98 -10.61 19.52
C GLY A 74 19.68 -11.28 18.33
N GLY A 75 20.91 -10.90 18.00
CA GLY A 75 21.71 -11.57 16.96
C GLY A 75 21.63 -10.92 15.57
N VAL A 76 22.24 -11.57 14.58
CA VAL A 76 22.31 -11.10 13.19
C VAL A 76 21.14 -11.68 12.40
N PHE A 77 20.35 -10.82 11.76
CA PHE A 77 19.28 -11.24 10.86
C PHE A 77 19.82 -11.37 9.44
N LYS A 78 19.84 -12.59 8.88
CA LYS A 78 20.30 -12.85 7.51
C LYS A 78 19.18 -12.56 6.51
N VAL A 79 19.45 -11.71 5.54
CA VAL A 79 18.52 -11.32 4.47
C VAL A 79 18.80 -12.12 3.20
N ASN A 80 17.79 -12.30 2.35
CA ASN A 80 17.95 -12.94 1.05
C ASN A 80 18.71 -12.05 0.06
N GLU A 81 19.69 -12.65 -0.63
CA GLU A 81 20.46 -12.03 -1.72
C GLU A 81 20.29 -12.79 -3.05
N ASP A 82 19.72 -13.99 -3.01
CA ASP A 82 19.59 -14.86 -4.19
C ASP A 82 18.37 -14.47 -5.03
N PRO A 83 18.55 -14.08 -6.32
CA PRO A 83 17.44 -13.71 -7.20
C PRO A 83 16.53 -14.90 -7.52
N LYS A 84 17.08 -16.11 -7.66
CA LYS A 84 16.29 -17.32 -7.94
C LYS A 84 15.26 -17.62 -6.85
N ARG A 85 15.61 -17.37 -5.58
CA ARG A 85 14.67 -17.57 -4.45
C ARG A 85 13.52 -16.57 -4.50
N LEU A 86 13.77 -15.37 -5.01
CA LEU A 86 12.76 -14.35 -5.23
C LEU A 86 11.83 -14.77 -6.39
N ASP A 87 12.39 -15.21 -7.51
CA ASP A 87 11.63 -15.68 -8.66
C ASP A 87 10.69 -16.84 -8.27
N ASP A 88 11.18 -17.81 -7.49
CA ASP A 88 10.35 -18.89 -6.97
C ASP A 88 9.17 -18.39 -6.13
N ALA A 89 9.35 -17.33 -5.34
CA ALA A 89 8.27 -16.74 -4.54
C ALA A 89 7.22 -16.05 -5.44
N TYR A 90 7.67 -15.36 -6.50
CA TYR A 90 6.76 -14.76 -7.49
C TYR A 90 5.99 -15.82 -8.27
N VAL A 91 6.63 -16.93 -8.66
CA VAL A 91 5.96 -18.05 -9.32
C VAL A 91 4.94 -18.71 -8.40
N ARG A 92 5.25 -18.90 -7.11
CA ARG A 92 4.27 -19.44 -6.14
C ARG A 92 3.06 -18.53 -5.97
N MET A 93 3.27 -17.21 -5.96
CA MET A 93 2.21 -16.24 -5.74
C MET A 93 1.36 -16.00 -6.99
N LEU A 94 1.99 -15.60 -8.09
CA LEU A 94 1.32 -15.20 -9.32
C LEU A 94 0.95 -16.40 -10.21
N GLY A 95 1.62 -17.54 -10.03
CA GLY A 95 1.43 -18.74 -10.84
C GLY A 95 2.53 -18.92 -11.91
N PRO A 96 2.32 -19.82 -12.88
CA PRO A 96 3.28 -20.08 -13.95
C PRO A 96 3.62 -18.80 -14.71
N GLY A 97 4.90 -18.48 -14.85
CA GLY A 97 5.37 -17.24 -15.50
C GLY A 97 5.32 -15.99 -14.61
N GLY A 98 5.01 -16.13 -13.32
CA GLY A 98 4.98 -15.04 -12.34
C GLY A 98 6.31 -14.27 -12.22
N ASP A 99 7.43 -14.94 -12.46
CA ASP A 99 8.80 -14.39 -12.49
C ASP A 99 9.01 -13.33 -13.57
N LYS A 100 8.24 -13.41 -14.67
CA LYS A 100 8.33 -12.51 -15.84
C LYS A 100 7.31 -11.39 -15.82
N VAL A 101 6.42 -11.38 -14.83
CA VAL A 101 5.37 -10.36 -14.71
C VAL A 101 5.99 -9.01 -14.39
N LEU A 102 7.04 -8.99 -13.56
CA LEU A 102 7.73 -7.76 -13.15
C LEU A 102 9.20 -7.80 -13.54
N ASP A 103 9.75 -6.62 -13.82
CA ASP A 103 11.20 -6.47 -14.02
C ASP A 103 11.99 -6.80 -12.74
N ASP A 104 13.22 -7.28 -12.90
CA ASP A 104 14.07 -7.70 -11.77
C ASP A 104 14.24 -6.62 -10.71
N GLU A 105 14.47 -5.37 -11.12
CA GLU A 105 14.59 -4.26 -10.17
C GLU A 105 13.31 -4.02 -9.38
N VAL A 106 12.15 -4.12 -10.04
CA VAL A 106 10.85 -3.89 -9.42
C VAL A 106 10.46 -5.05 -8.50
N LYS A 107 10.80 -6.28 -8.86
CA LYS A 107 10.65 -7.46 -7.98
C LYS A 107 11.33 -7.23 -6.63
N TRP A 108 12.56 -6.75 -6.66
CA TRP A 108 13.31 -6.42 -5.45
C TRP A 108 12.77 -5.19 -4.73
N LEU A 109 12.37 -4.15 -5.46
CA LEU A 109 11.79 -2.94 -4.88
C LEU A 109 10.52 -3.26 -4.07
N ALA A 110 9.61 -4.08 -4.62
CA ALA A 110 8.36 -4.45 -3.98
C ALA A 110 8.55 -5.29 -2.71
N VAL A 111 9.62 -6.08 -2.64
CA VAL A 111 9.91 -7.03 -1.54
C VAL A 111 10.88 -6.42 -0.50
N THR A 112 11.30 -5.17 -0.67
CA THR A 112 12.20 -4.48 0.27
C THR A 112 11.46 -3.50 1.15
N HIS A 113 11.50 -3.74 2.46
CA HIS A 113 10.89 -2.87 3.44
C HIS A 113 11.83 -1.71 3.83
N LYS A 114 11.27 -0.57 4.22
CA LYS A 114 12.00 0.64 4.63
C LYS A 114 13.02 0.44 5.75
N SER A 115 12.81 -0.55 6.62
CA SER A 115 13.77 -0.85 7.70
C SER A 115 15.06 -1.50 7.21
N PHE A 116 15.11 -2.01 5.98
CA PHE A 116 16.31 -2.57 5.39
C PHE A 116 17.30 -1.47 5.01
N ASP A 117 18.57 -1.62 5.42
CA ASP A 117 19.67 -0.68 5.12
C ASP A 117 19.28 0.80 5.32
N HIS A 118 18.49 1.09 6.35
CA HIS A 118 17.97 2.44 6.64
C HIS A 118 17.23 3.12 5.46
N GLY A 119 16.67 2.34 4.53
CA GLY A 119 16.00 2.86 3.34
C GLY A 119 16.95 3.54 2.35
N ARG A 120 18.26 3.24 2.39
CA ARG A 120 19.25 3.72 1.41
C ARG A 120 19.01 3.14 0.02
N ARG A 121 18.51 1.89 -0.03
CA ARG A 121 18.02 1.26 -1.25
C ARG A 121 16.53 1.56 -1.44
N GLY A 122 16.03 1.35 -2.67
CA GLY A 122 14.61 1.47 -2.95
C GLY A 122 13.78 0.56 -2.04
N PHE A 123 12.68 1.08 -1.52
CA PHE A 123 11.75 0.37 -0.63
C PHE A 123 10.30 0.55 -1.08
N ASN A 124 9.43 -0.31 -0.54
CA ASN A 124 8.13 -0.61 -1.11
C ASN A 124 6.95 0.28 -0.66
N ASP A 125 7.14 1.26 0.22
CA ASP A 125 6.05 2.06 0.82
C ASP A 125 5.07 2.66 -0.21
N ARG A 126 5.56 3.23 -1.31
CA ARG A 126 4.70 3.88 -2.32
C ARG A 126 3.90 2.87 -3.14
N LEU A 127 4.53 1.74 -3.49
CA LEU A 127 3.85 0.65 -4.18
C LEU A 127 2.81 0.01 -3.27
N ALA A 128 3.14 -0.18 -1.99
CA ALA A 128 2.22 -0.70 -0.99
C ALA A 128 1.03 0.22 -0.77
N TYR A 129 1.23 1.54 -0.78
CA TYR A 129 0.14 2.51 -0.68
C TYR A 129 -0.87 2.33 -1.82
N LEU A 130 -0.39 2.24 -3.07
CA LEU A 130 -1.27 2.04 -4.23
C LEU A 130 -1.96 0.66 -4.19
N GLY A 131 -1.19 -0.40 -3.97
CA GLY A 131 -1.73 -1.76 -3.94
C GLY A 131 -2.76 -1.97 -2.82
N ARG A 132 -2.57 -1.31 -1.67
CA ARG A 132 -3.57 -1.29 -0.60
C ARG A 132 -4.91 -0.72 -1.09
N ARG A 133 -4.90 0.40 -1.83
CA ARG A 133 -6.14 0.99 -2.36
C ARG A 133 -6.83 0.08 -3.38
N ILE A 134 -6.07 -0.62 -4.20
CA ILE A 134 -6.62 -1.59 -5.17
C ILE A 134 -7.27 -2.75 -4.42
N VAL A 135 -6.60 -3.30 -3.41
CA VAL A 135 -7.15 -4.42 -2.62
C VAL A 135 -8.38 -4.00 -1.81
N GLU A 136 -8.36 -2.84 -1.17
CA GLU A 136 -9.53 -2.28 -0.46
C GLU A 136 -10.72 -2.18 -1.43
N LEU A 137 -10.54 -1.57 -2.60
CA LEU A 137 -11.60 -1.43 -3.60
C LEU A 137 -12.14 -2.79 -4.10
N GLN A 138 -11.26 -3.73 -4.44
CA GLN A 138 -11.67 -5.06 -4.91
C GLN A 138 -12.40 -5.83 -3.81
N THR A 139 -11.99 -5.65 -2.56
CA THR A 139 -12.68 -6.23 -1.39
C THR A 139 -14.08 -5.62 -1.24
N SER A 140 -14.21 -4.31 -1.34
CA SER A 140 -15.52 -3.63 -1.32
C SER A 140 -16.44 -4.15 -2.41
N GLN A 141 -15.92 -4.32 -3.64
CA GLN A 141 -16.69 -4.86 -4.76
C GLN A 141 -17.11 -6.31 -4.51
N ALA A 142 -16.22 -7.14 -3.95
CA ALA A 142 -16.53 -8.53 -3.61
C ALA A 142 -17.59 -8.65 -2.50
N LEU A 143 -17.54 -7.77 -1.48
CA LEU A 143 -18.53 -7.70 -0.42
C LEU A 143 -19.91 -7.30 -0.96
N VAL A 144 -19.99 -6.32 -1.84
CA VAL A 144 -21.25 -5.89 -2.48
C VAL A 144 -21.85 -7.00 -3.34
N LYS A 145 -21.03 -7.79 -4.04
CA LYS A 145 -21.48 -8.93 -4.85
C LYS A 145 -21.81 -10.18 -4.04
N SER A 146 -21.49 -10.21 -2.74
CA SER A 146 -21.70 -11.37 -1.88
C SER A 146 -23.19 -11.75 -1.78
N PRO A 147 -23.56 -13.05 -1.85
CA PRO A 147 -24.95 -13.50 -1.77
C PRO A 147 -25.69 -13.06 -0.49
N GLN A 148 -24.95 -12.78 0.58
CA GLN A 148 -25.50 -12.35 1.87
C GLN A 148 -26.30 -11.03 1.78
N ALA A 149 -26.08 -10.24 0.74
CA ALA A 149 -26.60 -8.88 0.63
C ALA A 149 -27.83 -8.72 -0.28
N LYS A 150 -28.46 -9.85 -0.69
CA LYS A 150 -29.69 -9.85 -1.50
C LYS A 150 -30.98 -9.93 -0.67
N SER A 151 -30.89 -10.01 0.66
CA SER A 151 -32.05 -10.13 1.55
C SER A 151 -32.24 -8.88 2.40
N TRP A 152 -33.47 -8.63 2.82
CA TRP A 152 -33.81 -7.62 3.83
C TRP A 152 -32.84 -7.70 5.03
N PRO A 153 -32.37 -6.57 5.60
CA PRO A 153 -31.45 -6.59 6.73
C PRO A 153 -32.03 -7.46 7.83
N ARG A 154 -31.24 -8.42 8.33
CA ARG A 154 -31.68 -9.35 9.36
C ARG A 154 -31.05 -9.03 10.71
N ASP A 155 -31.76 -9.29 11.78
CA ASP A 155 -31.21 -9.25 13.14
C ASP A 155 -30.38 -10.51 13.44
N ALA A 156 -29.79 -10.57 14.65
CA ALA A 156 -29.02 -11.74 15.09
C ALA A 156 -29.87 -13.02 15.20
N SER A 157 -31.20 -12.88 15.25
CA SER A 157 -32.19 -13.96 15.32
C SER A 157 -32.61 -14.45 13.92
N GLY A 158 -32.20 -13.77 12.85
CA GLY A 158 -32.53 -14.10 11.46
C GLY A 158 -33.86 -13.53 10.97
N GLU A 159 -34.54 -12.71 11.78
CA GLU A 159 -35.75 -11.99 11.42
C GLU A 159 -35.44 -10.69 10.68
N ALA A 160 -36.39 -10.18 9.90
CA ALA A 160 -36.25 -8.89 9.24
C ALA A 160 -36.10 -7.78 10.30
N LYS A 161 -34.95 -7.08 10.26
CA LYS A 161 -34.66 -5.97 11.15
C LYS A 161 -35.72 -4.87 10.96
N VAL A 162 -36.58 -4.73 11.95
CA VAL A 162 -37.59 -3.67 11.98
C VAL A 162 -36.91 -2.38 12.42
N ASP A 163 -37.08 -1.32 11.63
CA ASP A 163 -36.63 0.01 12.01
C ASP A 163 -37.38 0.51 13.25
N SER A 164 -36.69 1.21 14.16
CA SER A 164 -37.28 1.68 15.42
C SER A 164 -38.47 2.64 15.24
N TYR A 165 -38.61 3.25 14.07
CA TYR A 165 -39.72 4.15 13.73
C TYR A 165 -40.74 3.51 12.77
N GLY A 166 -40.65 2.19 12.54
CA GLY A 166 -41.55 1.46 11.64
C GLY A 166 -41.39 1.83 10.16
N ARG A 167 -40.27 2.47 9.78
CA ARG A 167 -40.01 2.84 8.38
C ARG A 167 -39.67 1.60 7.58
N ARG A 168 -40.03 1.61 6.29
CA ARG A 168 -39.65 0.57 5.33
C ARG A 168 -38.49 1.09 4.47
N PRO A 169 -37.35 0.39 4.39
CA PRO A 169 -36.25 0.75 3.49
C PRO A 169 -36.71 0.72 2.03
N PHE A 170 -36.13 1.61 1.23
CA PHE A 170 -36.36 1.62 -0.21
C PHE A 170 -35.63 0.43 -0.84
N LEU A 171 -36.37 -0.47 -1.49
CA LEU A 171 -35.82 -1.61 -2.19
C LEU A 171 -35.54 -1.28 -3.65
N HIS A 172 -34.27 -1.32 -4.06
CA HIS A 172 -33.87 -1.14 -5.44
C HIS A 172 -32.73 -2.09 -5.79
N PRO A 173 -32.72 -2.72 -6.99
CA PRO A 173 -31.68 -3.68 -7.37
C PRO A 173 -30.25 -3.15 -7.23
N ALA A 174 -30.04 -1.86 -7.47
CA ALA A 174 -28.72 -1.21 -7.34
C ALA A 174 -28.28 -0.97 -5.88
N LEU A 175 -29.18 -1.09 -4.89
CA LEU A 175 -28.86 -0.95 -3.47
C LEU A 175 -28.58 -2.30 -2.79
N ASN A 176 -28.90 -3.41 -3.47
CA ASN A 176 -28.53 -4.75 -3.02
C ASN A 176 -27.00 -4.82 -2.90
N GLY A 177 -26.48 -5.45 -1.85
CA GLY A 177 -25.02 -5.46 -1.63
C GLY A 177 -24.51 -4.45 -0.61
N LEU A 178 -25.10 -3.26 -0.58
CA LEU A 178 -24.50 -2.12 0.12
C LEU A 178 -24.46 -2.27 1.64
N GLU A 179 -25.41 -3.00 2.23
CA GLU A 179 -25.43 -3.24 3.68
C GLU A 179 -24.24 -4.10 4.15
N GLY A 180 -23.71 -4.95 3.27
CA GLY A 180 -22.52 -5.76 3.53
C GLY A 180 -21.22 -4.96 3.46
N LEU A 181 -21.26 -3.75 2.90
CA LEU A 181 -20.12 -2.85 2.79
C LEU A 181 -19.98 -2.03 4.09
N SER A 182 -19.55 -2.68 5.16
CA SER A 182 -19.18 -2.01 6.40
C SER A 182 -17.66 -1.98 6.58
N ASN A 183 -17.15 -0.95 7.25
CA ASN A 183 -15.73 -0.85 7.59
C ASN A 183 -15.26 -2.07 8.40
N GLU A 184 -16.13 -2.61 9.26
CA GLU A 184 -15.86 -3.80 10.06
C GLU A 184 -15.74 -5.06 9.18
N ALA A 185 -16.63 -5.23 8.20
CA ALA A 185 -16.57 -6.33 7.25
C ALA A 185 -15.28 -6.28 6.42
N GLU A 186 -14.92 -5.10 5.92
CA GLU A 186 -13.69 -4.89 5.16
C GLU A 186 -12.45 -5.17 6.01
N GLN A 187 -12.37 -4.63 7.23
CA GLN A 187 -11.26 -4.87 8.16
C GLN A 187 -11.13 -6.34 8.56
N ARG A 188 -12.25 -7.05 8.69
CA ARG A 188 -12.24 -8.49 9.00
C ARG A 188 -11.71 -9.34 7.83
N VAL A 189 -11.97 -8.91 6.60
CA VAL A 189 -11.42 -9.57 5.39
C VAL A 189 -9.93 -9.27 5.28
N LEU A 190 -9.56 -7.98 5.38
CA LEU A 190 -8.20 -7.47 5.23
C LEU A 190 -7.43 -7.43 6.55
N ASP A 191 -7.72 -8.35 7.47
CA ASP A 191 -7.03 -8.42 8.73
C ASP A 191 -5.54 -8.72 8.52
N LYS A 192 -4.70 -8.00 9.27
CA LYS A 192 -3.25 -8.06 9.14
C LYS A 192 -2.72 -9.48 9.34
N THR A 193 -3.28 -10.24 10.28
CA THR A 193 -2.81 -11.61 10.57
C THR A 193 -3.14 -12.56 9.41
N ARG A 194 -4.34 -12.43 8.83
CA ARG A 194 -4.78 -13.24 7.68
C ARG A 194 -3.93 -12.98 6.44
N LEU A 195 -3.65 -11.70 6.16
CA LEU A 195 -2.81 -11.31 5.02
C LEU A 195 -1.35 -11.71 5.22
N ALA A 196 -0.83 -11.61 6.44
CA ALA A 196 0.52 -12.09 6.76
C ALA A 196 0.63 -13.61 6.56
N GLN A 197 -0.33 -14.40 7.07
CA GLN A 197 -0.35 -15.85 6.86
C GLN A 197 -0.45 -16.22 5.37
N LEU A 198 -1.22 -15.46 4.59
CA LEU A 198 -1.30 -15.65 3.15
C LEU A 198 0.06 -15.37 2.47
N ALA A 199 0.72 -14.28 2.83
CA ALA A 199 2.06 -13.94 2.35
C ALA A 199 3.11 -15.01 2.73
N GLU A 200 3.02 -15.57 3.94
CA GLU A 200 3.87 -16.70 4.38
C GLU A 200 3.64 -17.96 3.53
N ARG A 201 2.38 -18.27 3.17
CA ARG A 201 2.08 -19.41 2.27
C ARG A 201 2.72 -19.25 0.89
N TYR A 202 2.86 -18.00 0.41
CA TYR A 202 3.57 -17.70 -0.83
C TYR A 202 5.11 -17.70 -0.67
N GLY A 203 5.61 -17.78 0.57
CA GLY A 203 7.04 -17.79 0.89
C GLY A 203 7.67 -16.41 0.95
N LEU A 204 6.87 -15.34 1.14
CA LEU A 204 7.37 -13.98 1.24
C LEU A 204 8.22 -13.75 2.51
N ASP A 205 8.01 -14.54 3.56
CA ASP A 205 8.79 -14.53 4.81
C ASP A 205 10.29 -14.75 4.58
N LYS A 206 10.64 -15.58 3.59
CA LYS A 206 12.03 -15.97 3.30
C LYS A 206 12.74 -15.00 2.36
N VAL A 207 12.01 -14.22 1.58
CA VAL A 207 12.56 -13.35 0.53
C VAL A 207 12.48 -11.86 0.89
N THR A 208 11.56 -11.48 1.77
CA THR A 208 11.37 -10.08 2.17
C THR A 208 12.61 -9.54 2.87
N ARG A 209 13.10 -8.40 2.37
CA ARG A 209 14.29 -7.75 2.91
C ARG A 209 13.88 -6.69 3.92
N TRP A 210 14.18 -6.96 5.19
CA TRP A 210 13.85 -6.07 6.29
C TRP A 210 14.82 -6.27 7.46
N THR A 211 14.84 -5.31 8.39
CA THR A 211 15.58 -5.42 9.65
C THR A 211 14.59 -5.52 10.81
N PRO A 212 14.50 -6.64 11.54
CA PRO A 212 13.65 -6.76 12.72
C PRO A 212 14.22 -5.96 13.89
N LYS A 213 13.36 -5.53 14.81
CA LYS A 213 13.78 -4.91 16.08
C LYS A 213 14.59 -5.87 16.94
N ARG A 214 14.18 -7.15 16.94
CA ARG A 214 14.76 -8.28 17.69
C ARG A 214 14.74 -9.52 16.79
N ALA A 215 15.90 -10.05 16.44
CA ALA A 215 15.98 -11.21 15.55
C ALA A 215 15.53 -12.53 16.23
N ASP A 216 15.50 -12.56 17.57
CA ASP A 216 14.97 -13.67 18.38
C ASP A 216 13.44 -13.67 18.47
N ASN A 217 12.79 -12.52 18.28
CA ASN A 217 11.33 -12.40 18.28
C ASN A 217 10.85 -11.60 17.06
N LEU A 218 10.66 -12.30 15.93
CA LEU A 218 10.24 -11.71 14.66
C LEU A 218 8.79 -11.22 14.69
N GLN A 219 7.90 -12.01 15.30
CA GLN A 219 6.48 -11.68 15.50
C GLN A 219 6.33 -10.36 16.26
N GLY A 220 6.97 -10.23 17.43
CA GLY A 220 7.00 -8.99 18.23
C GLY A 220 7.79 -7.84 17.58
N SER A 221 8.58 -8.13 16.54
CA SER A 221 9.27 -7.12 15.74
C SER A 221 8.44 -6.56 14.58
N GLY A 222 7.20 -7.03 14.41
CA GLY A 222 6.28 -6.52 13.39
C GLY A 222 6.32 -7.25 12.05
N GLN A 223 6.79 -8.51 12.02
CA GLN A 223 6.87 -9.33 10.80
C GLN A 223 5.58 -9.32 9.98
N GLU A 224 4.42 -9.49 10.63
CA GLU A 224 3.11 -9.50 9.95
C GLU A 224 2.87 -8.23 9.14
N SER A 225 3.22 -7.06 9.69
CA SER A 225 3.03 -5.78 9.00
C SER A 225 3.94 -5.66 7.78
N VAL A 226 5.15 -6.20 7.87
CA VAL A 226 6.14 -6.18 6.78
C VAL A 226 5.70 -7.11 5.65
N LEU A 227 5.17 -8.30 5.97
CA LEU A 227 4.67 -9.24 4.98
C LEU A 227 3.40 -8.71 4.29
N MET A 228 2.46 -8.19 5.05
CA MET A 228 1.26 -7.54 4.51
C MET A 228 1.63 -6.36 3.57
N THR A 229 2.56 -5.51 3.99
CA THR A 229 3.03 -4.37 3.17
C THR A 229 3.69 -4.84 1.87
N SER A 230 4.48 -5.92 1.94
CA SER A 230 5.13 -6.51 0.75
C SER A 230 4.11 -7.13 -0.20
N LEU A 231 3.07 -7.80 0.32
CA LEU A 231 1.96 -8.30 -0.49
C LEU A 231 1.26 -7.17 -1.24
N TYR A 232 0.93 -6.07 -0.56
CA TYR A 232 0.36 -4.88 -1.20
C TYR A 232 1.29 -4.26 -2.23
N ALA A 233 2.58 -4.19 -1.93
CA ALA A 233 3.54 -3.61 -2.85
C ALA A 233 3.65 -4.36 -4.17
N ILE A 234 3.57 -5.69 -4.14
CA ILE A 234 3.62 -6.48 -5.38
C ILE A 234 2.40 -6.17 -6.25
N ILE A 235 1.21 -6.07 -5.67
CA ILE A 235 -0.01 -5.70 -6.41
C ILE A 235 0.12 -4.30 -7.00
N GLY A 236 0.64 -3.35 -6.21
CA GLY A 236 0.91 -1.99 -6.68
C GLY A 236 1.90 -1.97 -7.84
N ALA A 237 2.94 -2.81 -7.81
CA ALA A 237 3.88 -2.96 -8.92
C ALA A 237 3.21 -3.54 -10.18
N VAL A 238 2.42 -4.61 -10.03
CA VAL A 238 1.65 -5.21 -11.14
C VAL A 238 0.72 -4.18 -11.78
N ALA A 239 0.04 -3.36 -10.96
CA ALA A 239 -0.85 -2.32 -11.46
C ALA A 239 -0.12 -1.26 -12.29
N MET A 240 1.12 -0.91 -11.92
CA MET A 240 1.91 0.10 -12.62
C MET A 240 2.55 -0.42 -13.91
N GLU A 241 2.94 -1.70 -13.95
CA GLU A 241 3.61 -2.28 -15.13
C GLU A 241 2.63 -2.93 -16.14
N ARG A 242 1.59 -3.60 -15.65
CA ARG A 242 0.64 -4.37 -16.47
C ARG A 242 -0.74 -3.73 -16.56
N GLY A 243 -1.00 -2.72 -15.74
CA GLY A 243 -2.27 -2.01 -15.71
C GLY A 243 -3.25 -2.53 -14.64
N GLY A 244 -4.31 -1.77 -14.43
CA GLY A 244 -5.29 -2.04 -13.36
C GLY A 244 -6.12 -3.30 -13.57
N GLU A 245 -6.39 -3.70 -14.82
CA GLU A 245 -7.19 -4.89 -15.13
C GLU A 245 -6.48 -6.17 -14.66
N GLU A 246 -5.21 -6.34 -15.05
CA GLU A 246 -4.40 -7.47 -14.61
C GLU A 246 -4.19 -7.48 -13.09
N ALA A 247 -3.98 -6.31 -12.49
CA ALA A 247 -3.90 -6.21 -11.04
C ALA A 247 -5.21 -6.66 -10.34
N ASN A 248 -6.38 -6.29 -10.87
CA ASN A 248 -7.66 -6.72 -10.33
C ASN A 248 -7.83 -8.24 -10.41
N LYS A 249 -7.48 -8.86 -11.55
CA LYS A 249 -7.49 -10.32 -11.73
C LYS A 249 -6.56 -11.00 -10.71
N VAL A 250 -5.36 -10.46 -10.51
CA VAL A 250 -4.41 -10.99 -9.52
C VAL A 250 -4.97 -10.88 -8.10
N VAL A 251 -5.57 -9.75 -7.72
CA VAL A 251 -6.17 -9.57 -6.39
C VAL A 251 -7.32 -10.55 -6.16
N GLN A 252 -8.22 -10.69 -7.12
CA GLN A 252 -9.35 -11.63 -7.02
C GLN A 252 -8.84 -13.06 -6.86
N ASN A 253 -7.96 -13.51 -7.75
CA ASN A 253 -7.50 -14.90 -7.79
C ASN A 253 -6.51 -15.28 -6.68
N LYS A 254 -5.60 -14.37 -6.31
CA LYS A 254 -4.47 -14.65 -5.41
C LYS A 254 -4.65 -14.10 -4.00
N ILE A 255 -5.67 -13.27 -3.74
CA ILE A 255 -5.92 -12.74 -2.40
C ILE A 255 -7.33 -13.07 -1.96
N LEU A 256 -8.34 -12.63 -2.72
CA LEU A 256 -9.73 -12.76 -2.28
C LEU A 256 -10.23 -14.20 -2.35
N THR A 257 -9.88 -14.96 -3.39
CA THR A 257 -10.24 -16.39 -3.49
C THR A 257 -9.68 -17.22 -2.34
N PRO A 258 -8.37 -17.14 -1.99
CA PRO A 258 -7.84 -17.79 -0.78
C PRO A 258 -8.49 -17.35 0.54
N LEU A 259 -9.08 -16.15 0.58
CA LEU A 259 -9.77 -15.62 1.75
C LEU A 259 -11.26 -16.02 1.82
N GLY A 260 -11.76 -16.76 0.83
CA GLY A 260 -13.11 -17.37 0.81
C GLY A 260 -14.11 -16.72 -0.15
N PHE A 261 -13.68 -15.78 -0.99
CA PHE A 261 -14.55 -15.22 -2.04
C PHE A 261 -14.55 -16.09 -3.29
N THR A 262 -15.63 -16.00 -4.06
CA THR A 262 -15.77 -16.67 -5.35
C THR A 262 -15.99 -15.61 -6.42
N PHE A 263 -15.34 -15.80 -7.57
CA PHE A 263 -15.43 -14.91 -8.72
C PHE A 263 -15.67 -15.77 -9.95
N ASP A 264 -16.51 -15.30 -10.85
CA ASP A 264 -16.67 -15.90 -12.17
C ASP A 264 -15.45 -15.48 -13.00
N VAL A 265 -14.61 -16.45 -13.37
CA VAL A 265 -13.31 -16.21 -14.02
C VAL A 265 -13.46 -15.82 -15.51
N ASP A 266 -14.68 -15.88 -16.06
CA ASP A 266 -14.95 -15.80 -17.50
C ASP A 266 -15.85 -14.60 -17.92
N ALA A 267 -15.77 -13.46 -17.24
CA ALA A 267 -16.49 -12.23 -17.63
C ALA A 267 -15.56 -11.11 -18.12
#